data_AF-A0A0N9HZZ0-F1
#
_entry.id   AF-A0A0N9HZZ0-F1
#
_cell.length_a   1.000
_cell.length_b   1.000
_cell.length_c   1.000
_cell.angle_alpha   90.00
_cell.angle_beta   90.00
_cell.angle_gamma   90.00
#
_symmetry.space_group_name_H-M   'P 1'
#
loop_
_entity.id
_entity.type
_entity.pdbx_description
1 polymer ?
#
loop_
_entity_poly.entity_id
_entity_poly.type
_entity_poly.pdbx_seq_one_letter_code
_entity_poly.pdbx_strand_id
1 'polypeptide(L)'
;MEGAANKELTGWLKDRNLKGFLIALSDIAGYRFDEWDWDAFVARMSDRPEWFTYPLAGRATVEVAVARDAEEGHVGLRLSVPGDDPCLAEKIEVAWRIFNHFDVSAVADFIV
;
A
#
# COMPACT_ATOMS: atom_id res chain seq x y z
N MET A 1 4.13 2.23 29.70
CA MET A 1 3.94 3.05 28.48
C MET A 1 2.96 2.29 27.63
N GLU A 2 1.71 2.75 27.59
CA GLU A 2 0.69 2.19 26.71
C GLU A 2 1.07 2.63 25.29
N GLY A 3 1.49 1.68 24.45
CA GLY A 3 1.80 1.97 23.06
C GLY A 3 0.55 2.52 22.39
N ALA A 4 0.68 3.60 21.63
CA ALA A 4 -0.45 4.16 20.89
C ALA A 4 -1.04 3.07 19.98
N ALA A 5 -2.36 2.90 20.03
CA ALA A 5 -3.04 1.89 19.22
C ALA A 5 -2.81 2.16 17.73
N ASN A 6 -2.49 1.12 16.97
CA ASN A 6 -2.31 1.24 15.53
C ASN A 6 -3.58 1.80 14.87
N LYS A 7 -3.39 2.66 13.86
CA LYS A 7 -4.48 3.11 12.99
C LYS A 7 -4.64 2.11 11.85
N GLU A 8 -5.85 1.58 11.73
CA GLU A 8 -6.22 0.65 10.68
C GLU A 8 -6.90 1.41 9.54
N LEU A 9 -6.49 1.13 8.31
CA LEU A 9 -7.16 1.60 7.11
C LEU A 9 -7.50 0.40 6.24
N THR A 10 -8.78 0.23 5.89
CA THR A 10 -9.26 -0.93 5.13
C THR A 10 -10.15 -0.49 3.98
N GLY A 11 -10.01 -1.12 2.83
CA GLY A 11 -10.93 -0.95 1.71
C GLY A 11 -10.41 -1.58 0.43
N TRP A 12 -10.94 -1.13 -0.68
CA TRP A 12 -10.57 -1.59 -2.02
C TRP A 12 -9.64 -0.58 -2.69
N LEU A 13 -8.87 -1.05 -3.66
CA LEU A 13 -8.10 -0.22 -4.57
C LEU A 13 -8.19 -0.81 -5.97
N LYS A 14 -8.18 0.02 -7.01
CA LYS A 14 -8.13 -0.45 -8.39
C LYS A 14 -6.82 -1.21 -8.64
N ASP A 15 -6.87 -2.39 -9.27
CA ASP A 15 -5.69 -3.23 -9.55
C ASP A 15 -4.54 -2.43 -10.19
N ARG A 16 -4.89 -1.60 -11.19
CA ARG A 16 -3.92 -0.75 -11.91
C ARG A 16 -3.19 0.28 -11.04
N ASN A 17 -3.79 0.70 -9.93
CA ASN A 17 -3.23 1.71 -9.04
C ASN A 17 -2.36 1.09 -7.93
N LEU A 18 -2.38 -0.24 -7.77
CA LEU A 18 -1.70 -0.93 -6.68
C LEU A 18 -0.19 -0.62 -6.64
N LYS A 19 0.51 -0.78 -7.77
CA LYS A 19 1.96 -0.53 -7.82
C LYS A 19 2.31 0.90 -7.42
N GLY A 20 1.60 1.89 -7.99
CA GLY A 20 1.83 3.31 -7.68
C GLY A 20 1.52 3.62 -6.21
N PHE A 21 0.46 3.04 -5.66
CA PHE A 21 0.11 3.18 -4.26
C PHE A 21 1.19 2.59 -3.33
N LEU A 22 1.71 1.39 -3.62
CA LEU A 22 2.76 0.76 -2.82
C LEU A 22 4.07 1.55 -2.85
N ILE A 23 4.43 2.14 -4.00
CA ILE A 23 5.59 3.03 -4.11
C ILE A 23 5.40 4.25 -3.21
N ALA A 24 4.26 4.96 -3.34
CA ALA A 24 3.98 6.13 -2.51
C ALA A 24 3.94 5.81 -1.01
N LEU A 25 3.33 4.66 -0.65
CA LEU A 25 3.27 4.18 0.72
C LEU A 25 4.67 3.89 1.27
N SER A 26 5.55 3.32 0.45
CA SER A 26 6.92 3.01 0.82
C SER A 26 7.74 4.28 1.04
N ASP A 27 7.62 5.29 0.17
CA ASP A 27 8.26 6.59 0.36
C ASP A 27 7.80 7.26 1.66
N ILE A 28 6.50 7.21 1.95
CA ILE A 28 5.92 7.74 3.18
C ILE A 28 6.50 7.01 4.41
N ALA A 29 6.54 5.67 4.38
CA ALA A 29 7.12 4.83 5.44
C ALA A 29 8.65 4.94 5.53
N GLY A 30 9.33 5.49 4.52
CA GLY A 30 10.78 5.48 4.39
C GLY A 30 11.35 4.10 4.09
N TYR A 31 10.56 3.24 3.45
CA TYR A 31 10.98 1.95 2.90
C TYR A 31 11.37 2.12 1.43
N ARG A 32 12.45 1.47 0.99
CA ARG A 32 12.88 1.51 -0.41
C ARG A 32 12.23 0.35 -1.14
N PHE A 33 11.13 0.63 -1.83
CA PHE A 33 10.43 -0.34 -2.67
C PHE A 33 11.05 -0.36 -4.07
N ASP A 34 11.48 -1.53 -4.52
CA ASP A 34 12.07 -1.72 -5.84
C ASP A 34 11.31 -2.73 -6.72
N GLU A 35 11.90 -3.11 -7.85
CA GLU A 35 11.29 -4.05 -8.79
C GLU A 35 11.17 -5.46 -8.21
N TRP A 36 12.08 -5.88 -7.33
CA TRP A 36 12.05 -7.21 -6.74
C TRP A 36 10.92 -7.32 -5.72
N ASP A 37 10.65 -6.24 -4.98
CA ASP A 37 9.50 -6.16 -4.09
C ASP A 37 8.17 -6.25 -4.86
N TRP A 38 8.11 -5.57 -6.01
CA TRP A 38 6.96 -5.67 -6.90
C TRP A 38 6.75 -7.09 -7.44
N ASP A 39 7.82 -7.72 -7.92
CA ASP A 39 7.74 -9.09 -8.45
C ASP A 39 7.31 -10.09 -7.36
N ALA A 40 7.79 -9.92 -6.12
CA ALA A 40 7.36 -10.72 -4.97
C ALA A 40 5.87 -10.52 -4.66
N PHE A 41 5.37 -9.28 -4.74
CA PHE A 41 3.95 -8.96 -4.58
C PHE A 41 3.08 -9.65 -5.64
N VAL A 42 3.45 -9.55 -6.91
CA VAL A 42 2.72 -10.13 -8.04
C VAL A 42 2.72 -11.65 -7.97
N ALA A 43 3.87 -12.26 -7.63
CA ALA A 43 3.98 -13.71 -7.46
C ALA A 43 3.02 -14.20 -6.37
N ARG A 44 2.99 -13.54 -5.21
CA ARG A 44 2.06 -13.92 -4.12
C ARG A 44 0.60 -13.75 -4.47
N MET A 45 0.23 -12.67 -5.16
CA MET A 45 -1.14 -12.44 -5.62
C MET A 45 -1.60 -13.48 -6.65
N SER A 46 -0.66 -14.02 -7.44
CA SER A 46 -0.97 -15.02 -8.46
C SER A 46 -1.10 -16.43 -7.86
N ASP A 47 -0.26 -16.76 -6.87
CA ASP A 47 -0.21 -18.09 -6.26
C ASP A 47 -1.31 -18.35 -5.24
N ARG A 48 -1.88 -17.31 -4.61
CA ARG A 48 -2.90 -17.46 -3.56
C ARG A 48 -4.01 -16.40 -3.69
N PRO A 49 -5.30 -16.81 -3.77
CA PRO A 49 -6.42 -15.88 -3.66
C PRO A 49 -6.68 -15.43 -2.21
N GLU A 50 -5.90 -15.91 -1.24
CA GLU A 50 -6.02 -15.57 0.17
C GLU A 50 -5.27 -14.29 0.53
N TRP A 51 -5.68 -13.64 1.63
CA TRP A 51 -4.95 -12.50 2.19
C TRP A 51 -3.50 -12.87 2.51
N PHE A 52 -2.55 -12.05 2.07
CA PHE A 52 -1.17 -12.11 2.53
C PHE A 52 -0.70 -10.75 3.03
N THR A 53 0.25 -10.77 3.95
CA THR A 53 0.84 -9.55 4.51
C THR A 53 2.25 -9.34 3.95
N TYR A 54 2.58 -8.08 3.73
CA TYR A 54 3.89 -7.60 3.33
C TYR A 54 4.27 -6.38 4.21
N PRO A 55 5.27 -6.51 5.09
CA PRO A 55 5.71 -5.40 5.94
C PRO A 55 6.61 -4.42 5.16
N LEU A 56 6.26 -3.14 5.19
CA LEU A 56 7.12 -2.06 4.72
C LEU A 56 7.97 -1.55 5.89
N ALA A 57 9.07 -2.25 6.17
CA ALA A 57 9.95 -1.99 7.31
C ALA A 57 10.92 -0.83 7.03
N GLY A 58 10.39 0.39 6.95
CA GLY A 58 11.16 1.62 6.74
C GLY A 58 11.57 2.30 8.05
N ARG A 59 11.41 3.63 8.09
CA ARG A 59 11.52 4.41 9.34
C ARG A 59 10.39 4.06 10.32
N ALA A 60 9.23 3.73 9.78
CA ALA A 60 8.11 3.14 10.49
C ALA A 60 7.66 1.88 9.73
N THR A 61 7.25 0.83 10.46
CA THR A 61 6.73 -0.39 9.85
C THR A 61 5.26 -0.24 9.55
N VAL A 62 4.88 -0.24 8.28
CA VAL A 62 3.48 -0.32 7.85
C VAL A 62 3.20 -1.74 7.38
N GLU A 63 2.25 -2.43 8.03
CA GLU A 63 1.83 -3.76 7.59
C GLU A 63 0.80 -3.63 6.47
N VAL A 64 1.09 -4.18 5.31
CA VAL A 64 0.21 -4.16 4.13
C VAL A 64 -0.36 -5.56 3.93
N ALA A 65 -1.63 -5.76 4.26
CA ALA A 65 -2.36 -6.96 3.91
C ALA A 65 -3.11 -6.75 2.59
N VAL A 66 -2.95 -7.68 1.66
CA VAL A 66 -3.55 -7.62 0.31
C VAL A 66 -4.24 -8.94 -0.01
N ALA A 67 -5.41 -8.85 -0.62
CA ALA A 67 -6.10 -9.98 -1.25
C ALA A 67 -6.62 -9.55 -2.62
N ARG A 68 -6.60 -10.48 -3.58
CA ARG A 68 -7.25 -10.23 -4.87
C ARG A 68 -8.75 -10.46 -4.72
N ASP A 69 -9.57 -9.53 -5.20
CA ASP A 69 -11.00 -9.76 -5.27
C ASP A 69 -11.33 -10.73 -6.41
N ALA A 70 -12.42 -11.49 -6.24
CA ALA A 70 -12.99 -12.32 -7.30
C ALA A 70 -13.76 -11.48 -8.33
N GLU A 71 -14.21 -10.27 -7.96
CA GLU A 71 -14.79 -9.31 -8.89
C GLU A 71 -13.69 -8.52 -9.63
N GLU A 72 -13.77 -8.47 -10.96
CA GLU A 72 -12.69 -7.94 -11.81
C GLU A 72 -12.32 -6.49 -11.47
N GLY A 73 -11.01 -6.24 -11.33
CA GLY A 73 -10.42 -4.89 -11.38
C GLY A 73 -10.10 -4.23 -10.05
N HIS A 74 -10.30 -4.91 -8.91
CA HIS A 74 -9.99 -4.40 -7.58
C HIS A 74 -9.17 -5.38 -6.73
N VAL A 75 -8.33 -4.82 -5.85
CA VAL A 75 -7.64 -5.52 -4.77
C VAL A 75 -8.18 -5.04 -3.42
N GLY A 76 -8.37 -5.98 -2.49
CA GLY A 76 -8.60 -5.69 -1.09
C GLY A 76 -7.29 -5.30 -0.40
N LEU A 77 -7.32 -4.21 0.35
CA LEU A 77 -6.18 -3.70 1.10
C LEU A 77 -6.57 -3.44 2.56
N ARG A 78 -5.67 -3.83 3.46
CA ARG A 78 -5.72 -3.48 4.87
C ARG A 78 -4.33 -3.04 5.33
N LEU A 79 -4.25 -1.83 5.87
CA LEU A 79 -3.04 -1.20 6.36
C LEU A 79 -3.08 -1.11 7.88
N SER A 80 -2.03 -1.57 8.55
CA SER A 80 -1.79 -1.27 9.97
C SER A 80 -0.67 -0.25 10.07
N VAL A 81 -1.00 0.95 10.55
CA VAL A 81 -0.06 2.05 10.70
C VAL A 81 0.24 2.24 12.19
N PRO A 82 1.53 2.35 12.59
CA PRO A 82 1.90 2.64 13.97
C PRO A 82 1.20 3.89 14.49
N GLY A 83 0.60 3.81 15.69
CA GLY A 83 -0.16 4.91 16.28
C GLY A 83 0.68 6.02 16.90
N ASP A 84 2.00 5.83 16.97
CA ASP A 84 2.96 6.75 17.60
C ASP A 84 3.38 7.90 16.67
N ASP A 85 3.03 7.84 15.37
CA ASP A 85 3.18 8.94 14.41
C ASP A 85 1.83 9.29 13.72
N PRO A 86 1.08 10.28 14.24
CA PRO A 86 -0.19 10.69 13.61
C PRO A 86 0.01 11.31 12.22
N CYS A 87 1.17 11.94 11.96
CA CYS A 87 1.47 12.56 10.67
C CYS A 87 1.67 11.48 9.58
N LEU A 88 2.26 10.33 9.95
CA LEU A 88 2.37 9.18 9.07
C LEU A 88 0.98 8.71 8.60
N ALA A 89 0.05 8.52 9.54
CA ALA A 89 -1.27 8.01 9.22
C ALA A 89 -2.10 9.00 8.36
N GLU A 90 -1.96 10.31 8.58
CA GLU A 90 -2.59 11.33 7.74
C GLU A 90 -2.06 11.32 6.30
N LYS A 91 -0.73 11.18 6.12
CA LYS A 91 -0.12 11.06 4.77
C LYS A 91 -0.62 9.84 4.02
N ILE A 92 -0.70 8.69 4.71
CA ILE A 92 -1.22 7.43 4.15
C ILE A 92 -2.69 7.59 3.75
N GLU A 93 -3.50 8.26 4.58
CA GLU A 93 -4.90 8.52 4.29
C GLU A 93 -5.09 9.43 3.06
N VAL A 94 -4.24 10.45 2.90
CA VAL A 94 -4.24 11.31 1.69
C VAL A 94 -3.86 10.51 0.44
N ALA A 95 -2.78 9.72 0.51
CA ALA A 95 -2.39 8.85 -0.60
C ALA A 95 -3.51 7.88 -0.97
N TRP A 96 -4.13 7.23 0.03
CA TRP A 96 -5.27 6.35 -0.17
C TRP A 96 -6.41 7.03 -0.92
N ARG A 97 -6.80 8.24 -0.53
CA ARG A 97 -7.87 9.01 -1.20
C ARG A 97 -7.52 9.32 -2.66
N ILE A 98 -6.28 9.72 -2.95
CA ILE A 98 -5.82 10.03 -4.30
C ILE A 98 -5.92 8.79 -5.19
N PHE A 99 -5.33 7.67 -4.77
CA PHE A 99 -5.29 6.44 -5.56
C PHE A 99 -6.64 5.72 -5.64
N ASN A 100 -7.59 5.97 -4.74
CA ASN A 100 -8.95 5.48 -4.89
C ASN A 100 -9.83 6.34 -5.79
N HIS A 101 -9.64 7.67 -5.76
CA HIS A 101 -10.48 8.58 -6.52
C HIS A 101 -10.05 8.68 -8.00
N PHE A 102 -8.75 8.71 -8.27
CA PHE A 102 -8.20 8.94 -9.60
C PHE A 102 -7.68 7.66 -10.26
N ASP A 103 -7.64 7.65 -11.59
CA ASP A 103 -6.83 6.69 -12.34
C ASP A 103 -5.45 7.28 -12.51
N VAL A 104 -4.47 6.67 -11.85
CA VAL A 104 -3.09 7.13 -11.90
C VAL A 104 -2.37 6.24 -12.89
N SER A 105 -2.14 6.75 -14.10
CA SER A 105 -1.32 6.05 -15.08
C SER A 105 0.16 6.25 -14.75
N ALA A 106 0.95 5.17 -14.82
CA ALA A 106 2.40 5.20 -14.57
C ALA A 106 3.20 5.89 -15.70
N VAL A 107 2.54 6.58 -16.63
CA VAL A 107 3.21 7.32 -17.70
C VAL A 107 3.59 8.70 -17.17
N ALA A 108 4.49 8.73 -16.19
CA ALA A 108 5.27 9.92 -15.92
C ALA A 108 6.41 9.93 -16.95
N ASP A 109 6.12 10.40 -18.16
CA ASP A 109 7.17 10.95 -19.02
C ASP A 109 7.72 12.17 -18.28
N PHE A 110 8.75 11.95 -17.46
CA PHE A 110 9.59 13.04 -16.99
C PHE A 110 10.33 13.59 -18.21
N ILE A 111 9.73 14.60 -18.86
CA ILE A 111 10.48 15.47 -19.76
C ILE A 111 11.45 16.25 -18.87
N VAL A 112 12.73 15.86 -18.95
CA VAL A 112 13.88 16.58 -18.39
C VAL A 112 14.19 17.78 -19.27
#